data_AF-A0A6C0DZ99-F1
#
_entry.id   AF-A0A6C0DZ99-F1
#
_cell.length_a   1.000
_cell.length_b   1.000
_cell.length_c   1.000
_cell.angle_alpha   90.00
_cell.angle_beta   90.00
_cell.angle_gamma   90.00
#
_symmetry.space_group_name_H-M   'P 1'
#
loop_
_entity.id
_entity.type
_entity.pdbx_description
1 polymer ?
#
loop_
_entity_poly.entity_id
_entity_poly.type
_entity_poly.pdbx_seq_one_letter_code
_entity_poly.pdbx_strand_id
1 'polypeptide(L)'
;MEEYTKRETQKLSEDVIELKCAIQDILDQQAIKESDELQKLKEDHLSRLNCILDKIKEIKTEEKKQKKKEEEIRNVCRQNDTLDFRGAKQKGTDAIDAAKRNMLLRENAKKQFLSILETEKQFDMLDTPSLPGRLFLHKNVTDAYGYCPYILWSDDDTSTTLLEKRNGWLLQQHDKGEVYFNLYKDIVEDEQMTELIKEKDMCEDNFMQFICDSLNDVHKESFRKSLDFLNTYVQQNVKTKKVKDLYKAFVNDLSIIQNSCKLPLCDFLMIKYKCHVYVNENSPCHSDGYSNAEIYAKTVMFDDLLKQYRDVHERIDCKHKYRNNTYKNIKNELYNYLSKQCNNDEVKEKVVRDGKFFVKWSQLSKDDRQDRFFEFAKYFLTINDNDQNDETLDVRAIKIAEMLLEAYNRKELSLKTIKWSVKNGIIKDVVGLKYDAQNKNILMPVNEPHKQSQRRSSKSNKFTKFAEQVLNEEILQYIVRLHENGELNSDEREIIKQKCFEILKNKLKLKKFGDSQKTIINDKFDEMFDLIILNSDV
;
A
#
# COMPACT_ATOMS: atom_id res chain seq x y z
N MET A 1 -18.28 5.87 7.93
CA MET A 1 -18.36 5.87 9.44
C MET A 1 -19.48 6.76 9.94
N GLU A 2 -19.44 8.08 9.75
CA GLU A 2 -20.49 8.97 10.28
C GLU A 2 -21.89 8.59 9.78
N GLU A 3 -22.06 8.20 8.52
CA GLU A 3 -23.38 7.79 8.01
C GLU A 3 -23.89 6.45 8.58
N TYR A 4 -23.01 5.47 8.79
CA TYR A 4 -23.39 4.18 9.36
C TYR A 4 -23.75 4.30 10.83
N THR A 5 -22.89 4.94 11.62
CA THR A 5 -23.13 5.17 13.06
C THR A 5 -24.41 5.99 13.25
N LYS A 6 -24.68 6.93 12.34
CA LYS A 6 -25.92 7.73 12.29
C LYS A 6 -27.15 6.89 11.95
N ARG A 7 -27.07 5.97 10.97
CA ARG A 7 -28.17 5.04 10.65
C ARG A 7 -28.44 4.05 11.80
N GLU A 8 -27.38 3.53 12.43
CA GLU A 8 -27.49 2.62 13.56
C GLU A 8 -28.05 3.30 14.81
N THR A 9 -27.58 4.51 15.15
CA THR A 9 -28.18 5.30 16.24
C THR A 9 -29.61 5.74 15.93
N GLN A 10 -29.95 6.00 14.67
CA GLN A 10 -31.32 6.31 14.27
C GLN A 10 -32.25 5.11 14.47
N LYS A 11 -31.85 3.91 14.02
CA LYS A 11 -32.59 2.67 14.25
C LYS A 11 -32.76 2.34 15.73
N LEU A 12 -31.68 2.44 16.52
CA LEU A 12 -31.75 2.25 17.97
C LEU A 12 -32.63 3.32 18.65
N SER A 13 -32.71 4.53 18.11
CA SER A 13 -33.60 5.57 18.61
C SER A 13 -35.06 5.31 18.27
N GLU A 14 -35.34 4.71 17.11
CA GLU A 14 -36.67 4.26 16.71
C GLU A 14 -37.13 3.10 17.61
N ASP A 15 -36.27 2.10 17.85
CA ASP A 15 -36.54 0.99 18.78
C ASP A 15 -36.82 1.49 20.22
N VAL A 16 -36.14 2.57 20.65
CA VAL A 16 -36.41 3.22 21.95
C VAL A 16 -37.79 3.85 22.01
N ILE A 17 -38.26 4.46 20.90
CA ILE A 17 -39.59 5.06 20.83
C ILE A 17 -40.64 3.96 20.86
N GLU A 18 -40.47 2.91 20.07
CA GLU A 18 -41.39 1.76 20.03
C GLU A 18 -41.51 1.06 21.38
N LEU A 19 -40.38 0.79 22.06
CA LEU A 19 -40.38 0.19 23.40
C LEU A 19 -41.03 1.09 24.45
N LYS A 20 -40.87 2.42 24.35
CA LYS A 20 -41.55 3.36 25.24
C LYS A 20 -43.06 3.37 25.02
N CYS A 21 -43.51 3.33 23.77
CA CYS A 21 -44.92 3.19 23.43
C CYS A 21 -45.49 1.88 23.97
N ALA A 22 -44.80 0.75 23.73
CA ALA A 22 -45.24 -0.55 24.22
C ALA A 22 -45.30 -0.63 25.77
N ILE A 23 -44.34 -0.03 26.47
CA ILE A 23 -44.37 0.06 27.94
C ILE A 23 -45.56 0.92 28.40
N GLN A 24 -45.85 2.02 27.71
CA GLN A 24 -47.00 2.86 28.03
C GLN A 24 -48.32 2.13 27.81
N ASP A 25 -48.45 1.40 26.70
CA ASP A 25 -49.65 0.57 26.42
C ASP A 25 -49.84 -0.51 27.49
N ILE A 26 -48.76 -1.13 27.98
CA ILE A 26 -48.82 -2.10 29.08
C ILE A 26 -49.26 -1.42 30.39
N LEU A 27 -48.75 -0.22 30.69
CA LEU A 27 -49.17 0.55 31.87
C LEU A 27 -50.66 0.91 31.82
N ASP A 28 -51.14 1.32 30.65
CA ASP A 28 -52.54 1.66 30.42
C ASP A 28 -53.45 0.42 30.54
N GLN A 29 -52.98 -0.76 30.11
CA GLN A 29 -53.68 -2.04 30.31
C GLN A 29 -53.67 -2.50 31.78
N GLN A 30 -52.55 -2.33 32.49
CA GLN A 30 -52.44 -2.65 33.92
C GLN A 30 -53.36 -1.79 34.79
N ALA A 31 -53.65 -0.54 34.37
CA ALA A 31 -54.63 0.32 35.04
C ALA A 31 -56.06 -0.24 34.99
N ILE A 32 -56.35 -1.14 34.05
CA ILE A 32 -57.68 -1.75 33.84
C ILE A 32 -57.75 -3.16 34.42
N LYS A 33 -56.65 -3.93 34.39
CA LYS A 33 -56.54 -5.29 34.96
C LYS A 33 -55.15 -5.55 35.54
N GLU A 34 -55.08 -5.92 36.82
CA GLU A 34 -53.85 -6.46 37.42
C GLU A 34 -53.59 -7.88 36.87
N SER A 35 -52.44 -8.06 36.24
CA SER A 35 -51.95 -9.35 35.72
C SER A 35 -50.44 -9.44 35.92
N ASP A 36 -49.99 -10.52 36.56
CA ASP A 36 -48.57 -10.82 36.77
C ASP A 36 -47.82 -11.02 35.45
N GLU A 37 -48.51 -11.46 34.40
CA GLU A 37 -47.92 -11.63 33.05
C GLU A 37 -47.59 -10.27 32.41
N LEU A 38 -48.46 -9.27 32.58
CA LEU A 38 -48.21 -7.90 32.10
C LEU A 38 -47.04 -7.25 32.86
N GLN A 39 -46.91 -7.54 34.15
CA GLN A 39 -45.80 -7.04 34.97
C GLN A 39 -44.46 -7.62 34.51
N LYS A 40 -44.42 -8.93 34.23
CA LYS A 40 -43.23 -9.60 33.70
C LYS A 40 -42.83 -9.09 32.30
N LEU A 41 -43.80 -8.84 31.43
CA LEU A 41 -43.56 -8.29 30.09
C LEU A 41 -43.00 -6.86 30.13
N LYS A 42 -43.51 -6.03 31.05
CA LYS A 42 -43.00 -4.68 31.32
C LYS A 42 -41.55 -4.69 31.81
N GLU A 43 -41.21 -5.61 32.72
CA GLU A 43 -39.84 -5.76 33.23
C GLU A 43 -38.85 -6.20 32.13
N ASP A 44 -39.29 -7.07 31.21
CA ASP A 44 -38.49 -7.49 30.05
C ASP A 44 -38.28 -6.33 29.05
N HIS A 45 -39.32 -5.55 28.75
CA HIS A 45 -39.21 -4.35 27.90
C HIS A 45 -38.36 -3.25 28.52
N LEU A 46 -38.44 -3.04 29.84
CA LEU A 46 -37.55 -2.12 30.57
C LEU A 46 -36.08 -2.58 30.54
N SER A 47 -35.84 -3.88 30.71
CA SER A 47 -34.50 -4.45 30.63
C SER A 47 -33.90 -4.29 29.23
N ARG A 48 -34.70 -4.54 28.20
CA ARG A 48 -34.31 -4.33 26.79
C ARG A 48 -34.07 -2.84 26.47
N LEU A 49 -34.91 -1.95 26.98
CA LEU A 49 -34.73 -0.49 26.85
C LEU A 49 -33.41 -0.03 27.48
N ASN A 50 -33.11 -0.48 28.71
CA ASN A 50 -31.85 -0.14 29.38
C ASN A 50 -30.63 -0.65 28.59
N CYS A 51 -30.69 -1.88 28.06
CA CYS A 51 -29.63 -2.42 27.20
C CYS A 51 -29.40 -1.58 25.94
N ILE A 52 -30.47 -1.13 25.26
CA ILE A 52 -30.36 -0.27 24.08
C ILE A 52 -29.80 1.12 24.45
N LEU A 53 -30.22 1.70 25.57
CA LEU A 53 -29.71 2.98 26.04
C LEU A 53 -28.21 2.92 26.38
N ASP A 54 -27.74 1.84 26.98
CA ASP A 54 -26.32 1.65 27.27
C ASP A 54 -25.50 1.46 25.99
N LYS A 55 -26.00 0.71 25.00
CA LYS A 55 -25.39 0.64 23.65
C LYS A 55 -25.27 2.02 23.00
N ILE A 56 -26.31 2.86 23.09
CA ILE A 56 -26.26 4.24 22.56
C ILE A 56 -25.20 5.08 23.29
N LYS A 57 -25.04 4.93 24.61
CA LYS A 57 -23.99 5.60 25.38
C LYS A 57 -22.60 5.14 24.96
N GLU A 58 -22.40 3.83 24.76
CA GLU A 58 -21.14 3.26 24.30
C GLU A 58 -20.75 3.81 22.93
N ILE A 59 -21.68 3.79 21.97
CA ILE A 59 -21.48 4.36 20.62
C ILE A 59 -21.03 5.82 20.71
N LYS A 60 -21.76 6.65 21.47
CA LYS A 60 -21.40 8.08 21.65
C LYS A 60 -20.04 8.27 22.31
N THR A 61 -19.65 7.38 23.22
CA THR A 61 -18.35 7.46 23.91
C THR A 61 -17.23 7.10 22.95
N GLU A 62 -17.43 6.09 22.10
CA GLU A 62 -16.46 5.67 21.10
C GLU A 62 -16.31 6.70 19.97
N GLU A 63 -17.40 7.32 19.52
CA GLU A 63 -17.35 8.45 18.58
C GLU A 63 -16.52 9.62 19.11
N LYS A 64 -16.68 9.98 20.39
CA LYS A 64 -15.86 11.03 21.02
C LYS A 64 -14.37 10.66 21.04
N LYS A 65 -14.04 9.40 21.38
CA LYS A 65 -12.65 8.92 21.36
C LYS A 65 -12.06 8.96 19.96
N GLN A 66 -12.82 8.54 18.94
CA GLN A 66 -12.39 8.57 17.55
C GLN A 66 -12.16 10.01 17.07
N LYS A 67 -13.09 10.93 17.33
CA LYS A 67 -12.91 12.36 17.00
C LYS A 67 -11.67 12.96 17.64
N LYS A 68 -11.41 12.64 18.91
CA LYS A 68 -10.19 13.09 19.62
C LYS A 68 -8.92 12.54 18.96
N LYS A 69 -8.88 11.24 18.64
CA LYS A 69 -7.74 10.62 17.93
C LYS A 69 -7.51 11.27 16.56
N GLU A 70 -8.57 11.52 15.79
CA GLU A 70 -8.47 12.18 14.49
C GLU A 70 -7.95 13.62 14.59
N GLU A 71 -8.34 14.34 15.63
CA GLU A 71 -7.85 15.69 15.92
C GLU A 71 -6.37 15.69 16.32
N GLU A 72 -5.94 14.76 17.18
CA GLU A 72 -4.53 14.55 17.52
C GLU A 72 -3.70 14.24 16.27
N ILE A 73 -4.15 13.33 15.41
CA ILE A 73 -3.47 12.99 14.15
C ILE A 73 -3.39 14.23 13.24
N ARG A 74 -4.47 15.00 13.09
CA ARG A 74 -4.48 16.24 12.31
C ARG A 74 -3.47 17.26 12.85
N ASN A 75 -3.38 17.40 14.17
CA ASN A 75 -2.44 18.33 14.79
C ASN A 75 -0.99 17.90 14.58
N VAL A 76 -0.68 16.61 14.74
CA VAL A 76 0.66 16.07 14.45
C VAL A 76 1.03 16.25 12.98
N CYS A 77 0.10 16.00 12.05
CA CYS A 77 0.34 16.21 10.62
C CYS A 77 0.68 17.68 10.32
N ARG A 78 -0.11 18.63 10.86
CA ARG A 78 0.15 20.08 10.72
C ARG A 78 1.50 20.48 11.30
N GLN A 79 1.89 19.93 12.45
CA GLN A 79 3.19 20.20 13.06
C GLN A 79 4.33 19.69 12.17
N ASN A 80 4.22 18.48 11.63
CA ASN A 80 5.21 17.93 10.71
C ASN A 80 5.31 18.74 9.42
N ASP A 81 4.18 19.12 8.82
CA ASP A 81 4.18 19.99 7.63
C ASP A 81 4.85 21.33 7.93
N THR A 82 4.57 21.92 9.10
CA THR A 82 5.19 23.18 9.53
C THR A 82 6.71 23.04 9.68
N LEU A 83 7.19 21.93 10.23
CA LEU A 83 8.63 21.63 10.34
C LEU A 83 9.28 21.45 8.96
N ASP A 84 8.64 20.70 8.06
CA ASP A 84 9.06 20.50 6.67
C ASP A 84 9.17 21.84 5.93
N PHE A 85 8.16 22.71 6.05
CA PHE A 85 8.15 24.03 5.44
C PHE A 85 9.19 24.97 6.04
N ARG A 86 9.44 24.88 7.36
CA ARG A 86 10.48 25.67 8.03
C ARG A 86 11.87 25.28 7.54
N GLY A 87 12.15 23.98 7.42
CA GLY A 87 13.40 23.47 6.86
C GLY A 87 13.57 23.80 5.37
N ALA A 88 12.47 23.75 4.60
CA ALA A 88 12.46 24.13 3.19
C ALA A 88 12.72 25.63 2.98
N LYS A 89 12.18 26.50 3.84
CA LYS A 89 12.38 27.96 3.77
C LYS A 89 13.86 28.36 3.92
N GLN A 90 14.66 27.57 4.64
CA GLN A 90 16.11 27.78 4.78
C GLN A 90 16.90 27.36 3.52
N LYS A 91 16.32 26.52 2.65
CA LYS A 91 17.00 25.91 1.49
C LYS A 91 16.62 26.53 0.14
N GLY A 92 15.65 27.46 0.11
CA GLY A 92 15.23 28.19 -1.09
C GLY A 92 13.92 27.71 -1.71
N THR A 93 13.54 28.29 -2.86
CA THR A 93 12.24 28.09 -3.52
C THR A 93 11.96 26.65 -3.96
N ASP A 94 12.97 25.96 -4.50
CA ASP A 94 12.81 24.59 -4.99
C ASP A 94 12.48 23.59 -3.86
N ALA A 95 13.04 23.83 -2.67
CA ALA A 95 12.76 23.03 -1.48
C ALA A 95 11.33 23.26 -0.98
N ILE A 96 10.81 24.49 -1.09
CA ILE A 96 9.42 24.82 -0.74
C ILE A 96 8.44 24.11 -1.68
N ASP A 97 8.71 24.12 -2.98
CA ASP A 97 7.86 23.44 -3.96
C ASP A 97 7.93 21.92 -3.86
N ALA A 98 9.08 21.36 -3.44
CA ALA A 98 9.19 19.95 -3.07
C ALA A 98 8.35 19.61 -1.82
N ALA A 99 8.38 20.46 -0.79
CA ALA A 99 7.56 20.28 0.42
C ALA A 99 6.05 20.34 0.10
N LYS A 100 5.61 21.28 -0.76
CA LYS A 100 4.21 21.34 -1.23
C LYS A 100 3.80 20.08 -1.99
N ARG A 101 4.65 19.57 -2.89
CA ARG A 101 4.38 18.32 -3.62
C ARG A 101 4.27 17.13 -2.67
N ASN A 102 5.15 17.03 -1.68
CA ASN A 102 5.11 15.96 -0.69
C ASN A 102 3.84 16.02 0.16
N MET A 103 3.43 17.22 0.60
CA MET A 103 2.16 17.42 1.30
C MET A 103 0.97 16.94 0.44
N LEU A 104 0.91 17.35 -0.82
CA LEU A 104 -0.15 16.92 -1.75
C LEU A 104 -0.16 15.41 -1.98
N LEU A 105 1.02 14.78 -2.12
CA LEU A 105 1.14 13.33 -2.25
C LEU A 105 0.63 12.60 -1.00
N ARG A 106 0.96 13.10 0.21
CA ARG A 106 0.45 12.57 1.47
C ARG A 106 -1.07 12.70 1.57
N GLU A 107 -1.62 13.86 1.20
CA GLU A 107 -3.07 14.07 1.20
C GLU A 107 -3.79 13.18 0.21
N ASN A 108 -3.25 13.01 -1.01
CA ASN A 108 -3.82 12.14 -2.02
C ASN A 108 -3.78 10.67 -1.57
N ALA A 109 -2.64 10.21 -1.04
CA ALA A 109 -2.52 8.87 -0.47
C ALA A 109 -3.52 8.64 0.67
N LYS A 110 -3.73 9.64 1.53
CA LYS A 110 -4.74 9.57 2.60
C LYS A 110 -6.15 9.46 2.03
N LYS A 111 -6.51 10.25 1.01
CA LYS A 111 -7.83 10.18 0.36
C LYS A 111 -8.06 8.81 -0.28
N GLN A 112 -7.08 8.29 -1.00
CA GLN A 112 -7.14 6.95 -1.60
C GLN A 112 -7.31 5.87 -0.53
N PHE A 113 -6.53 5.93 0.56
CA PHE A 113 -6.66 4.99 1.68
C PHE A 113 -8.04 5.04 2.34
N LEU A 114 -8.60 6.23 2.57
CA LEU A 114 -9.95 6.39 3.13
C LEU A 114 -11.04 5.87 2.19
N SER A 115 -10.89 6.10 0.88
CA SER A 115 -11.80 5.55 -0.13
C SER A 115 -11.78 4.03 -0.10
N ILE A 116 -10.60 3.42 -0.06
CA ILE A 116 -10.42 1.96 0.00
C ILE A 116 -11.05 1.38 1.27
N LEU A 117 -10.84 2.02 2.43
CA LEU A 117 -11.44 1.59 3.69
C LEU A 117 -12.97 1.62 3.66
N GLU A 118 -13.56 2.61 2.98
CA GLU A 118 -15.02 2.68 2.85
C GLU A 118 -15.53 1.57 1.91
N THR A 119 -14.85 1.29 0.80
CA THR A 119 -15.20 0.17 -0.09
C THR A 119 -15.04 -1.19 0.62
N GLU A 120 -14.01 -1.37 1.45
CA GLU A 120 -13.83 -2.57 2.26
C GLU A 120 -15.00 -2.77 3.24
N LYS A 121 -15.45 -1.70 3.89
CA LYS A 121 -16.60 -1.77 4.80
C LYS A 121 -17.88 -2.13 4.06
N GLN A 122 -18.10 -1.57 2.89
CA GLN A 122 -19.23 -1.93 2.03
C GLN A 122 -19.17 -3.41 1.63
N PHE A 123 -17.97 -3.90 1.29
CA PHE A 123 -17.72 -5.33 1.07
C PHE A 123 -18.10 -6.19 2.27
N ASP A 124 -17.51 -5.91 3.44
CA ASP A 124 -17.73 -6.70 4.66
C ASP A 124 -19.20 -6.68 5.13
N MET A 125 -19.96 -5.62 4.86
CA MET A 125 -21.38 -5.55 5.22
C MET A 125 -22.26 -6.51 4.40
N LEU A 126 -21.87 -6.79 3.16
CA LEU A 126 -22.67 -7.55 2.20
C LEU A 126 -22.11 -8.98 2.01
N ASP A 127 -20.88 -9.22 2.44
CA ASP A 127 -20.24 -10.53 2.41
C ASP A 127 -20.87 -11.52 3.40
N THR A 128 -20.66 -12.82 3.17
CA THR A 128 -21.15 -13.89 4.06
C THR A 128 -20.07 -14.32 5.06
N PRO A 129 -20.31 -14.24 6.39
CA PRO A 129 -19.30 -14.62 7.39
C PRO A 129 -18.93 -16.12 7.35
N SER A 130 -19.88 -16.97 6.97
CA SER A 130 -19.70 -18.42 6.89
C SER A 130 -18.85 -18.85 5.69
N LEU A 131 -18.82 -18.05 4.61
CA LEU A 131 -18.03 -18.36 3.43
C LEU A 131 -17.47 -17.08 2.80
N PRO A 132 -16.49 -16.43 3.46
CA PRO A 132 -16.00 -15.10 3.11
C PRO A 132 -15.47 -15.03 1.69
N GLY A 133 -15.92 -14.03 0.94
CA GLY A 133 -15.54 -13.79 -0.44
C GLY A 133 -14.05 -13.48 -0.58
N ARG A 134 -13.49 -12.78 0.42
CA ARG A 134 -12.06 -12.43 0.46
C ARG A 134 -11.13 -13.64 0.45
N LEU A 135 -11.52 -14.79 0.99
CA LEU A 135 -10.65 -15.98 1.03
C LEU A 135 -10.42 -16.57 -0.36
N PHE A 136 -11.34 -16.37 -1.31
CA PHE A 136 -11.15 -16.81 -2.71
C PHE A 136 -10.01 -16.08 -3.41
N LEU A 137 -9.58 -14.93 -2.89
CA LEU A 137 -8.44 -14.16 -3.41
C LEU A 137 -7.11 -14.66 -2.86
N HIS A 138 -7.11 -15.65 -1.98
CA HIS A 138 -5.88 -16.25 -1.50
C HIS A 138 -5.17 -17.02 -2.61
N LYS A 139 -3.85 -16.85 -2.72
CA LYS A 139 -3.04 -17.42 -3.79
C LYS A 139 -3.25 -18.93 -4.00
N ASN A 140 -3.30 -19.71 -2.92
CA ASN A 140 -3.51 -21.16 -3.03
C ASN A 140 -4.87 -21.52 -3.64
N VAL A 141 -5.91 -20.71 -3.37
CA VAL A 141 -7.25 -20.93 -3.92
C VAL A 141 -7.28 -20.48 -5.38
N THR A 142 -6.68 -19.33 -5.71
CA THR A 142 -6.62 -18.84 -7.09
C THR A 142 -5.77 -19.73 -7.99
N ASP A 143 -4.68 -20.29 -7.46
CA ASP A 143 -3.80 -21.20 -8.21
C ASP A 143 -4.47 -22.56 -8.44
N ALA A 144 -5.31 -23.02 -7.50
CA ALA A 144 -6.00 -24.31 -7.60
C ALA A 144 -7.29 -24.27 -8.43
N TYR A 145 -8.10 -23.22 -8.28
CA TYR A 145 -9.46 -23.14 -8.84
C TYR A 145 -9.68 -21.96 -9.80
N GLY A 146 -8.73 -21.01 -9.88
CA GLY A 146 -8.93 -19.74 -10.54
C GLY A 146 -9.77 -18.76 -9.72
N TYR A 147 -10.18 -17.65 -10.36
CA TYR A 147 -10.98 -16.62 -9.70
C TYR A 147 -12.45 -17.04 -9.59
N CYS A 148 -12.97 -17.08 -8.37
CA CYS A 148 -14.39 -17.31 -8.13
C CYS A 148 -15.22 -16.14 -8.72
N PRO A 149 -16.25 -16.41 -9.54
CA PRO A 149 -17.08 -15.36 -10.12
C PRO A 149 -18.01 -14.70 -9.09
N TYR A 150 -18.30 -15.37 -7.98
CA TYR A 150 -19.27 -14.94 -6.96
C TYR A 150 -18.61 -14.22 -5.77
N ILE A 151 -17.50 -13.51 -5.99
CA ILE A 151 -16.84 -12.72 -4.93
C ILE A 151 -17.65 -11.46 -4.61
N LEU A 152 -18.15 -10.76 -5.63
CA LEU A 152 -19.00 -9.57 -5.49
C LEU A 152 -20.48 -9.95 -5.41
N TRP A 153 -21.27 -9.08 -4.80
CA TRP A 153 -22.73 -9.16 -4.86
C TRP A 153 -23.23 -8.63 -6.21
N SER A 154 -24.32 -9.20 -6.73
CA SER A 154 -25.21 -8.51 -7.68
C SER A 154 -26.35 -7.84 -6.93
N ASP A 155 -27.00 -6.83 -7.53
CA ASP A 155 -28.13 -6.12 -6.89
C ASP A 155 -29.29 -7.06 -6.54
N ASP A 156 -29.36 -8.24 -7.16
CA ASP A 156 -30.35 -9.29 -6.92
C ASP A 156 -29.92 -10.32 -5.84
N ASP A 157 -28.69 -10.23 -5.30
CA ASP A 157 -28.16 -11.19 -4.34
C ASP A 157 -28.52 -10.86 -2.90
N THR A 158 -29.23 -11.79 -2.24
CA THR A 158 -29.26 -11.89 -0.77
C THR A 158 -28.01 -12.62 -0.25
N SER A 159 -27.67 -12.45 1.02
CA SER A 159 -26.56 -13.21 1.64
C SER A 159 -26.73 -14.73 1.49
N THR A 160 -27.97 -15.23 1.53
CA THR A 160 -28.26 -16.66 1.36
C THR A 160 -27.99 -17.14 -0.06
N THR A 161 -28.43 -16.39 -1.09
CA THR A 161 -28.18 -16.74 -2.49
C THR A 161 -26.70 -16.69 -2.85
N LEU A 162 -25.96 -15.74 -2.28
CA LEU A 162 -24.51 -15.64 -2.46
C LEU A 162 -23.77 -16.85 -1.87
N LEU A 163 -24.17 -17.27 -0.67
CA LEU A 163 -23.63 -18.46 0.00
C LEU A 163 -23.87 -19.73 -0.84
N GLU A 164 -25.08 -19.91 -1.34
CA GLU A 164 -25.45 -21.05 -2.20
C GLU A 164 -24.63 -21.07 -3.51
N LYS A 165 -24.50 -19.92 -4.18
CA LYS A 165 -23.70 -19.79 -5.41
C LYS A 165 -22.23 -20.15 -5.19
N ARG A 166 -21.63 -19.64 -4.12
CA ARG A 166 -20.22 -19.92 -3.78
C ARG A 166 -20.00 -21.38 -3.40
N ASN A 167 -20.90 -21.95 -2.60
CA ASN A 167 -20.83 -23.36 -2.24
C ASN A 167 -21.02 -24.27 -3.46
N GLY A 168 -22.00 -23.95 -4.31
CA GLY A 168 -22.21 -24.65 -5.58
C GLY A 168 -20.98 -24.60 -6.50
N TRP A 169 -20.29 -23.46 -6.56
CA TRP A 169 -19.05 -23.31 -7.32
C TRP A 169 -17.89 -24.13 -6.74
N LEU A 170 -17.74 -24.16 -5.41
CA LEU A 170 -16.71 -24.98 -4.74
C LEU A 170 -16.95 -26.48 -4.98
N LEU A 171 -18.21 -26.93 -4.95
CA LEU A 171 -18.57 -28.33 -5.23
C LEU A 171 -18.27 -28.78 -6.67
N GLN A 172 -18.18 -27.83 -7.61
CA GLN A 172 -17.79 -28.10 -9.00
C GLN A 172 -16.27 -28.25 -9.19
N GLN A 173 -15.46 -27.93 -8.18
CA GLN A 173 -14.01 -28.08 -8.25
C GLN A 173 -13.58 -29.54 -8.10
N HIS A 174 -12.36 -29.85 -8.55
CA HIS A 174 -11.81 -31.20 -8.61
C HIS A 174 -11.75 -31.92 -7.24
N ASP A 175 -11.60 -31.16 -6.16
CA ASP A 175 -11.52 -31.63 -4.77
C ASP A 175 -12.73 -31.17 -3.93
N LYS A 176 -13.80 -30.68 -4.60
CA LYS A 176 -15.00 -30.12 -3.96
C LYS A 176 -14.71 -28.95 -2.99
N GLY A 177 -13.62 -28.21 -3.21
CA GLY A 177 -13.30 -27.00 -2.44
C GLY A 177 -12.43 -27.24 -1.21
N GLU A 178 -11.80 -28.41 -1.08
CA GLU A 178 -10.97 -28.77 0.08
C GLU A 178 -9.88 -27.74 0.42
N VAL A 179 -9.17 -27.20 -0.59
CA VAL A 179 -8.17 -26.14 -0.39
C VAL A 179 -8.77 -24.89 0.26
N TYR A 180 -9.99 -24.50 -0.13
CA TYR A 180 -10.68 -23.36 0.47
C TYR A 180 -11.08 -23.65 1.92
N PHE A 181 -11.69 -24.81 2.18
CA PHE A 181 -12.15 -25.16 3.53
C PHE A 181 -11.00 -25.34 4.53
N ASN A 182 -9.88 -25.91 4.10
CA ASN A 182 -8.68 -25.97 4.93
C ASN A 182 -8.15 -24.57 5.27
N LEU A 183 -8.17 -23.65 4.30
CA LEU A 183 -7.79 -22.26 4.54
C LEU A 183 -8.79 -21.54 5.47
N TYR A 184 -10.09 -21.82 5.33
CA TYR A 184 -11.13 -21.26 6.18
C TYR A 184 -10.94 -21.68 7.64
N LYS A 185 -10.74 -22.98 7.89
CA LYS A 185 -10.43 -23.53 9.22
C LYS A 185 -9.20 -22.87 9.84
N ASP A 186 -8.16 -22.70 9.05
CA ASP A 186 -6.88 -22.17 9.50
C ASP A 186 -6.88 -20.66 9.80
N ILE A 187 -7.65 -19.86 9.05
CA ILE A 187 -7.59 -18.39 9.12
C ILE A 187 -8.78 -17.80 9.87
N VAL A 188 -9.98 -18.37 9.65
CA VAL A 188 -11.26 -17.85 10.16
C VAL A 188 -11.66 -18.58 11.44
N GLU A 189 -11.67 -19.90 11.45
CA GLU A 189 -12.05 -20.68 12.65
C GLU A 189 -10.91 -20.79 13.67
N ASP A 190 -9.66 -20.56 13.24
CA ASP A 190 -8.46 -20.58 14.10
C ASP A 190 -8.28 -21.94 14.81
N GLU A 191 -8.67 -23.04 14.14
CA GLU A 191 -8.73 -24.40 14.71
C GLU A 191 -7.35 -24.84 15.23
N GLN A 192 -6.34 -24.81 14.36
CA GLN A 192 -4.95 -25.15 14.73
C GLN A 192 -4.38 -24.25 15.83
N MET A 193 -4.76 -22.97 15.84
CA MET A 193 -4.31 -22.04 16.87
C MET A 193 -4.92 -22.38 18.23
N THR A 194 -6.21 -22.72 18.23
CA THR A 194 -6.94 -23.17 19.41
C THR A 194 -6.34 -24.48 19.96
N GLU A 195 -5.96 -25.41 19.08
CA GLU A 195 -5.25 -26.63 19.46
C GLU A 195 -3.87 -26.32 20.07
N LEU A 196 -3.08 -25.45 19.44
CA LEU A 196 -1.77 -25.05 19.98
C LEU A 196 -1.87 -24.34 21.33
N ILE A 197 -2.91 -23.53 21.55
CA ILE A 197 -3.17 -22.89 22.86
C ILE A 197 -3.49 -23.95 23.91
N LYS A 198 -4.32 -24.95 23.59
CA LYS A 198 -4.59 -26.08 24.49
C LYS A 198 -3.33 -26.89 24.79
N GLU A 199 -2.50 -27.19 23.78
CA GLU A 199 -1.21 -27.87 23.95
C GLU A 199 -0.28 -27.05 24.86
N LYS A 200 -0.25 -25.73 24.67
CA LYS A 200 0.53 -24.78 25.48
C LYS A 200 0.08 -24.77 26.94
N ASP A 201 -1.22 -24.73 27.20
CA ASP A 201 -1.76 -24.74 28.55
C ASP A 201 -1.51 -26.09 29.25
N MET A 202 -1.68 -27.22 28.54
CA MET A 202 -1.31 -28.54 29.07
C MET A 202 0.20 -28.65 29.38
N CYS A 203 1.06 -28.14 28.50
CA CYS A 203 2.50 -28.10 28.75
C CYS A 203 2.84 -27.22 29.95
N GLU A 204 2.16 -26.07 30.09
CA GLU A 204 2.35 -25.16 31.21
C GLU A 204 1.93 -25.80 32.54
N ASP A 205 0.79 -26.47 32.59
CA ASP A 205 0.31 -27.18 33.78
C ASP A 205 1.25 -28.31 34.18
N ASN A 206 1.72 -29.11 33.21
CA ASN A 206 2.71 -30.16 33.45
C ASN A 206 4.03 -29.60 33.98
N PHE A 207 4.50 -28.48 33.44
CA PHE A 207 5.72 -27.81 33.90
C PHE A 207 5.52 -27.26 35.33
N MET A 208 4.42 -26.55 35.57
CA MET A 208 4.09 -25.99 36.87
C MET A 208 3.97 -27.07 37.95
N GLN A 209 3.39 -28.23 37.60
CA GLN A 209 3.33 -29.39 38.48
C GLN A 209 4.74 -29.91 38.80
N PHE A 210 5.60 -30.09 37.80
CA PHE A 210 7.00 -30.51 38.00
C PHE A 210 7.78 -29.54 38.92
N ILE A 211 7.61 -28.23 38.72
CA ILE A 211 8.24 -27.22 39.59
C ILE A 211 7.71 -27.38 41.02
N CYS A 212 6.39 -27.39 41.21
CA CYS A 212 5.77 -27.51 42.53
C CYS A 212 6.21 -28.79 43.26
N ASP A 213 6.30 -29.92 42.57
CA ASP A 213 6.77 -31.20 43.14
C ASP A 213 8.26 -31.17 43.51
N SER A 214 9.03 -30.28 42.89
CA SER A 214 10.45 -30.07 43.16
C SER A 214 10.73 -29.06 44.28
N LEU A 215 9.74 -28.28 44.72
CA LEU A 215 9.86 -27.25 45.75
C LEU A 215 9.37 -27.75 47.12
N ASN A 216 9.99 -27.25 48.21
CA ASN A 216 9.43 -27.39 49.56
C ASN A 216 8.30 -26.36 49.78
N ASP A 217 7.48 -26.52 50.83
CA ASP A 217 6.28 -25.68 51.03
C ASP A 217 6.59 -24.19 51.24
N VAL A 218 7.74 -23.87 51.85
CA VAL A 218 8.19 -22.47 52.00
C VAL A 218 8.56 -21.85 50.64
N HIS A 219 9.26 -22.61 49.80
CA HIS A 219 9.66 -22.19 48.46
C HIS A 219 8.48 -22.15 47.49
N LYS A 220 7.48 -23.03 47.63
CA LYS A 220 6.22 -22.97 46.86
C LYS A 220 5.50 -21.65 47.08
N GLU A 221 5.34 -21.24 48.34
CA GLU A 221 4.68 -19.98 48.68
C GLU A 221 5.45 -18.76 48.17
N SER A 222 6.79 -18.79 48.28
CA SER A 222 7.65 -17.73 47.72
C SER A 222 7.60 -17.68 46.18
N PHE A 223 7.56 -18.84 45.53
CA PHE A 223 7.42 -18.94 44.08
C PHE A 223 6.05 -18.45 43.60
N ARG A 224 4.97 -18.77 44.31
CA ARG A 224 3.63 -18.26 44.00
C ARG A 224 3.57 -16.74 44.10
N LYS A 225 4.11 -16.14 45.18
CA LYS A 225 4.23 -14.68 45.31
C LYS A 225 5.04 -14.06 44.16
N SER A 226 6.08 -14.76 43.70
CA SER A 226 6.91 -14.35 42.57
C SER A 226 6.12 -14.34 41.25
N LEU A 227 5.26 -15.34 41.02
CA LEU A 227 4.36 -15.39 39.86
C LEU A 227 3.30 -14.28 39.89
N ASP A 228 2.67 -14.05 41.04
CA ASP A 228 1.67 -13.00 41.22
C ASP A 228 2.28 -11.61 40.99
N PHE A 229 3.51 -11.40 41.47
CA PHE A 229 4.28 -10.20 41.20
C PHE A 229 4.56 -10.05 39.69
N LEU A 230 5.04 -11.09 39.00
CA LEU A 230 5.34 -11.03 37.57
C LEU A 230 4.09 -10.76 36.72
N ASN A 231 2.96 -11.41 37.03
CA ASN A 231 1.66 -11.14 36.40
C ASN A 231 1.31 -9.64 36.50
N THR A 232 1.42 -9.07 37.70
CA THR A 232 1.14 -7.65 37.94
C THR A 232 2.18 -6.76 37.25
N TYR A 233 3.45 -7.15 37.27
CA TYR A 233 4.56 -6.40 36.71
C TYR A 233 4.40 -6.25 35.21
N VAL A 234 4.11 -7.33 34.47
CA VAL A 234 3.99 -7.29 32.99
C VAL A 234 2.83 -6.39 32.53
N GLN A 235 1.72 -6.37 33.27
CA GLN A 235 0.54 -5.57 32.93
C GLN A 235 0.72 -4.05 33.12
N GLN A 236 1.69 -3.62 33.94
CA GLN A 236 1.90 -2.20 34.22
C GLN A 236 2.75 -1.50 33.14
N ASN A 237 2.17 -0.50 32.45
CA ASN A 237 2.88 0.30 31.46
C ASN A 237 3.96 1.22 32.06
N VAL A 238 3.79 1.69 33.31
CA VAL A 238 4.71 2.61 33.99
C VAL A 238 5.30 1.95 35.22
N LYS A 239 6.62 1.72 35.22
CA LYS A 239 7.33 1.11 36.36
C LYS A 239 7.68 2.18 37.40
N THR A 240 6.86 2.33 38.43
CA THR A 240 7.10 3.26 39.55
C THR A 240 8.29 2.82 40.40
N LYS A 241 8.82 3.71 41.26
CA LYS A 241 9.90 3.39 42.22
C LYS A 241 9.55 2.17 43.09
N LYS A 242 8.33 2.12 43.62
CA LYS A 242 7.82 0.99 44.42
C LYS A 242 7.91 -0.34 43.67
N VAL A 243 7.52 -0.35 42.39
CA VAL A 243 7.54 -1.56 41.54
C VAL A 243 8.98 -2.00 41.24
N LYS A 244 9.90 -1.06 41.05
CA LYS A 244 11.33 -1.36 40.87
C LYS A 244 11.96 -1.93 42.14
N ASP A 245 11.56 -1.45 43.32
CA ASP A 245 12.04 -1.99 44.59
C ASP A 245 11.46 -3.39 44.87
N LEU A 246 10.18 -3.62 44.56
CA LEU A 246 9.57 -4.95 44.58
C LEU A 246 10.23 -5.92 43.58
N TYR A 247 10.65 -5.44 42.40
CA TYR A 247 11.40 -6.25 41.44
C TYR A 247 12.73 -6.76 42.00
N LYS A 248 13.45 -5.94 42.78
CA LYS A 248 14.68 -6.38 43.45
C LYS A 248 14.43 -7.47 44.50
N ALA A 249 13.36 -7.31 45.28
CA ALA A 249 12.94 -8.33 46.25
C ALA A 249 12.59 -9.64 45.53
N PHE A 250 11.81 -9.57 44.45
CA PHE A 250 11.49 -10.71 43.59
C PHE A 250 12.74 -11.41 43.05
N VAL A 251 13.73 -10.67 42.52
CA VAL A 251 14.97 -11.26 42.01
C VAL A 251 15.73 -11.99 43.13
N ASN A 252 15.76 -11.42 44.33
CA ASN A 252 16.39 -12.05 45.48
C ASN A 252 15.66 -13.34 45.90
N ASP A 253 14.33 -13.30 46.01
CA ASP A 253 13.50 -14.46 46.36
C ASP A 253 13.66 -15.59 45.34
N LEU A 254 13.61 -15.26 44.04
CA LEU A 254 13.82 -16.23 42.97
C LEU A 254 15.24 -16.81 42.99
N SER A 255 16.25 -16.00 43.32
CA SER A 255 17.64 -16.48 43.46
C SER A 255 17.76 -17.47 44.62
N ILE A 256 17.08 -17.25 45.75
CA ILE A 256 17.06 -18.19 46.89
C ILE A 256 16.43 -19.51 46.48
N ILE A 257 15.29 -19.47 45.78
CA ILE A 257 14.58 -20.68 45.31
C ILE A 257 15.46 -21.47 44.33
N GLN A 258 16.01 -20.80 43.31
CA GLN A 258 16.84 -21.42 42.28
C GLN A 258 18.13 -22.04 42.85
N ASN A 259 18.78 -21.37 43.82
CA ASN A 259 19.96 -21.91 44.49
C ASN A 259 19.64 -23.14 45.35
N SER A 260 18.43 -23.21 45.90
CA SER A 260 17.97 -24.32 46.74
C SER A 260 17.56 -25.53 45.91
N CYS A 261 16.85 -25.30 44.80
CA CYS A 261 16.28 -26.37 43.99
C CYS A 261 17.17 -26.79 42.81
N LYS A 262 18.24 -26.01 42.52
CA LYS A 262 19.17 -26.24 41.41
C LYS A 262 18.51 -26.36 40.03
N LEU A 263 17.34 -25.73 39.87
CA LEU A 263 16.59 -25.67 38.62
C LEU A 263 16.64 -24.24 38.05
N PRO A 264 16.89 -24.05 36.75
CA PRO A 264 16.94 -22.73 36.13
C PRO A 264 15.54 -22.15 35.90
N LEU A 265 14.83 -21.84 36.98
CA LEU A 265 13.44 -21.34 36.97
C LEU A 265 13.28 -20.04 36.17
N CYS A 266 14.34 -19.23 36.11
CA CYS A 266 14.36 -18.01 35.30
C CYS A 266 14.03 -18.27 33.82
N ASP A 267 14.49 -19.38 33.24
CA ASP A 267 14.32 -19.66 31.81
C ASP A 267 12.86 -19.92 31.45
N PHE A 268 12.14 -20.68 32.30
CA PHE A 268 10.71 -20.88 32.17
C PHE A 268 9.94 -19.55 32.30
N LEU A 269 10.24 -18.75 33.32
CA LEU A 269 9.58 -17.47 33.56
C LEU A 269 9.80 -16.48 32.42
N MET A 270 11.00 -16.48 31.82
CA MET A 270 11.33 -15.62 30.68
C MET A 270 10.44 -15.92 29.47
N ILE A 271 10.18 -17.21 29.20
CA ILE A 271 9.30 -17.63 28.10
C ILE A 271 7.84 -17.29 28.42
N LYS A 272 7.35 -17.68 29.61
CA LYS A 272 5.95 -17.50 30.03
C LYS A 272 5.51 -16.03 30.03
N TYR A 273 6.36 -15.15 30.56
CA TYR A 273 6.03 -13.73 30.74
C TYR A 273 6.59 -12.81 29.66
N LYS A 274 7.32 -13.36 28.67
CA LYS A 274 8.04 -12.61 27.64
C LYS A 274 8.85 -11.44 28.22
N CYS A 275 9.51 -11.67 29.37
CA CYS A 275 10.29 -10.66 30.09
C CYS A 275 11.65 -11.22 30.49
N HIS A 276 12.71 -10.40 30.47
CA HIS A 276 14.03 -10.85 30.92
C HIS A 276 14.10 -10.82 32.44
N VAL A 277 14.45 -11.96 33.03
CA VAL A 277 14.65 -12.12 34.48
C VAL A 277 16.05 -12.66 34.69
N TYR A 278 16.89 -11.88 35.36
CA TYR A 278 18.23 -12.30 35.74
C TYR A 278 18.27 -12.49 37.25
N VAL A 279 18.69 -13.68 37.68
CA VAL A 279 18.90 -14.03 39.09
C VAL A 279 20.37 -13.92 39.44
N ASN A 280 20.67 -13.70 40.72
CA ASN A 280 22.04 -13.71 41.20
C ASN A 280 22.49 -15.16 41.38
N GLU A 281 23.48 -15.58 40.58
CA GLU A 281 24.19 -16.83 40.81
C GLU A 281 25.07 -16.67 42.06
N ASN A 282 24.63 -17.23 43.19
CA ASN A 282 25.49 -17.35 44.35
C ASN A 282 26.37 -18.58 44.15
N SER A 283 27.67 -18.42 44.43
CA SER A 283 28.66 -19.51 44.37
C SER A 283 28.14 -20.80 45.03
N PRO A 284 28.55 -21.98 44.53
CA PRO A 284 27.96 -23.25 44.92
C PRO A 284 28.09 -23.45 46.44
N CYS A 285 26.97 -23.28 47.15
CA CYS A 285 26.85 -23.75 48.52
C CYS A 285 27.01 -25.28 48.49
N HIS A 286 27.97 -25.79 49.26
CA HIS A 286 28.22 -27.21 49.42
C HIS A 286 26.90 -27.94 49.73
N SER A 287 26.67 -29.04 49.01
CA SER A 287 25.42 -29.78 48.99
C SER A 287 25.04 -30.34 50.36
N ASP A 288 23.95 -29.83 50.93
CA ASP A 288 23.17 -30.57 51.92
C ASP A 288 22.34 -31.63 51.17
N GLY A 289 22.72 -32.90 51.29
CA GLY A 289 21.81 -34.04 51.27
C GLY A 289 21.37 -34.69 49.94
N TYR A 290 21.58 -34.10 48.76
CA TYR A 290 21.17 -34.73 47.49
C TYR A 290 22.30 -35.48 46.78
N SER A 291 22.00 -36.67 46.25
CA SER A 291 22.95 -37.38 45.38
C SER A 291 23.13 -36.59 44.08
N ASN A 292 24.37 -36.46 43.59
CA ASN A 292 24.67 -35.75 42.33
C ASN A 292 23.87 -36.31 41.13
N ALA A 293 23.45 -37.58 41.19
CA ALA A 293 22.63 -38.23 40.17
C ALA A 293 21.17 -37.74 40.16
N GLU A 294 20.56 -37.50 41.33
CA GLU A 294 19.17 -36.98 41.42
C GLU A 294 19.06 -35.54 40.92
N ILE A 295 20.05 -34.70 41.24
CA ILE A 295 20.11 -33.31 40.74
C ILE A 295 20.23 -33.34 39.22
N TYR A 296 21.15 -34.15 38.69
CA TYR A 296 21.34 -34.29 37.25
C TYR A 296 20.07 -34.76 36.53
N ALA A 297 19.38 -35.79 37.06
CA ALA A 297 18.15 -36.28 36.48
C ALA A 297 17.04 -35.21 36.45
N LYS A 298 16.89 -34.43 37.53
CA LYS A 298 15.93 -33.31 37.59
C LYS A 298 16.25 -32.20 36.60
N THR A 299 17.52 -31.85 36.43
CA THR A 299 17.93 -30.83 35.45
C THR A 299 17.65 -31.28 34.02
N VAL A 300 17.94 -32.53 33.67
CA VAL A 300 17.63 -33.07 32.33
C VAL A 300 16.12 -33.07 32.06
N MET A 301 15.30 -33.51 33.03
CA MET A 301 13.84 -33.45 32.88
C MET A 301 13.32 -32.01 32.74
N PHE A 302 13.91 -31.07 33.48
CA PHE A 302 13.57 -29.65 33.35
C PHE A 302 13.91 -29.11 31.95
N ASP A 303 15.09 -29.42 31.43
CA ASP A 303 15.53 -28.97 30.10
C ASP A 303 14.64 -29.55 28.99
N ASP A 304 14.23 -30.81 29.10
CA ASP A 304 13.31 -31.45 28.15
C ASP A 304 11.91 -30.79 28.17
N LEU A 305 11.37 -30.50 29.35
CA LEU A 305 10.10 -29.77 29.50
C LEU A 305 10.21 -28.34 28.97
N LEU A 306 11.34 -27.67 29.20
CA LEU A 306 11.62 -26.32 28.70
C LEU A 306 11.73 -26.27 27.19
N LYS A 307 12.34 -27.29 26.59
CA LYS A 307 12.40 -27.43 25.15
C LYS A 307 11.00 -27.61 24.56
N GLN A 308 10.20 -28.52 25.11
CA GLN A 308 8.81 -28.74 24.66
C GLN A 308 7.98 -27.45 24.77
N TYR A 309 8.05 -26.76 25.92
CA TYR A 309 7.34 -25.51 26.15
C TYR A 309 7.77 -24.42 25.16
N ARG A 310 9.07 -24.29 24.89
CA ARG A 310 9.62 -23.37 23.90
C ARG A 310 9.13 -23.69 22.49
N ASP A 311 9.18 -24.95 22.07
CA ASP A 311 8.76 -25.40 20.75
C ASP A 311 7.27 -25.11 20.50
N VAL A 312 6.41 -25.26 21.53
CA VAL A 312 4.99 -24.87 21.44
C VAL A 312 4.83 -23.36 21.27
N HIS A 313 5.54 -22.55 22.06
CA HIS A 313 5.50 -21.08 21.93
C HIS A 313 6.01 -20.59 20.57
N GLU A 314 7.07 -21.20 20.03
CA GLU A 314 7.58 -20.88 18.69
C GLU A 314 6.57 -21.24 17.60
N ARG A 315 5.89 -22.39 17.71
CA ARG A 315 4.80 -22.78 16.80
C ARG A 315 3.64 -21.78 16.84
N ILE A 316 3.23 -21.34 18.03
CA ILE A 316 2.21 -20.29 18.23
C ILE A 316 2.62 -18.98 17.56
N ASP A 317 3.83 -18.49 17.83
CA ASP A 317 4.33 -17.23 17.26
C ASP A 317 4.45 -17.32 15.73
N CYS A 318 4.86 -18.47 15.18
CA CYS A 318 4.88 -18.72 13.74
C CYS A 318 3.48 -18.70 13.13
N LYS A 319 2.50 -19.37 13.76
CA LYS A 319 1.11 -19.39 13.28
C LYS A 319 0.47 -18.00 13.33
N HIS A 320 0.71 -17.23 14.40
CA HIS A 320 0.28 -15.83 14.49
C HIS A 320 0.87 -14.96 13.38
N LYS A 321 2.17 -15.09 13.10
CA LYS A 321 2.82 -14.36 12.00
C LYS A 321 2.23 -14.74 10.65
N TYR A 322 2.06 -16.04 10.40
CA TYR A 322 1.42 -16.54 9.19
C TYR A 322 0.03 -15.92 9.02
N ARG A 323 -0.85 -16.07 10.03
CA ARG A 323 -2.22 -15.53 9.98
C ARG A 323 -2.26 -14.03 9.72
N ASN A 324 -1.46 -13.25 10.46
CA ASN A 324 -1.40 -11.80 10.29
C ASN A 324 -0.92 -11.38 8.89
N ASN A 325 0.08 -12.07 8.35
CA ASN A 325 0.59 -11.79 7.01
C ASN A 325 -0.41 -12.21 5.94
N THR A 326 -1.03 -13.37 6.08
CA THR A 326 -2.03 -13.87 5.14
C THR A 326 -3.26 -12.97 5.12
N TYR A 327 -3.74 -12.51 6.27
CA TYR A 327 -4.86 -11.58 6.35
C TYR A 327 -4.53 -10.23 5.69
N LYS A 328 -3.33 -9.69 5.93
CA LYS A 328 -2.87 -8.47 5.24
C LYS A 328 -2.77 -8.66 3.72
N ASN A 329 -2.26 -9.80 3.27
CA ASN A 329 -2.14 -10.10 1.84
C ASN A 329 -3.52 -10.24 1.19
N ILE A 330 -4.43 -11.00 1.79
CA ILE A 330 -5.81 -11.14 1.31
C ILE A 330 -6.51 -9.78 1.24
N LYS A 331 -6.32 -8.91 2.23
CA LYS A 331 -6.84 -7.54 2.19
C LYS A 331 -6.28 -6.73 1.03
N ASN A 332 -4.97 -6.79 0.82
CA ASN A 332 -4.35 -6.10 -0.31
C ASN A 332 -4.87 -6.64 -1.65
N GLU A 333 -5.06 -7.96 -1.78
CA GLU A 333 -5.65 -8.55 -2.98
C GLU A 333 -7.11 -8.13 -3.18
N LEU A 334 -7.89 -8.05 -2.09
CA LEU A 334 -9.24 -7.50 -2.14
C LEU A 334 -9.25 -6.05 -2.62
N TYR A 335 -8.32 -5.22 -2.11
CA TYR A 335 -8.17 -3.83 -2.58
C TYR A 335 -7.81 -3.77 -4.06
N ASN A 336 -6.87 -4.59 -4.52
CA ASN A 336 -6.50 -4.67 -5.93
C ASN A 336 -7.67 -5.13 -6.80
N TYR A 337 -8.45 -6.10 -6.31
CA TYR A 337 -9.61 -6.64 -6.99
C TYR A 337 -10.73 -5.59 -7.13
N LEU A 338 -11.10 -4.93 -6.03
CA LEU A 338 -12.12 -3.88 -6.00
C LEU A 338 -11.70 -2.64 -6.81
N SER A 339 -10.44 -2.22 -6.71
CA SER A 339 -9.94 -1.06 -7.46
C SER A 339 -9.84 -1.31 -8.96
N LYS A 340 -9.51 -2.52 -9.41
CA LYS A 340 -9.57 -2.88 -10.83
C LYS A 340 -11.00 -2.83 -11.36
N GLN A 341 -11.97 -3.30 -10.58
CA GLN A 341 -13.40 -3.26 -10.93
C GLN A 341 -13.95 -1.82 -10.97
N CYS A 342 -13.65 -0.97 -9.98
CA CYS A 342 -14.06 0.45 -10.03
C CYS A 342 -13.43 1.22 -11.20
N ASN A 343 -12.27 0.79 -11.71
CA ASN A 343 -11.68 1.39 -12.90
C ASN A 343 -12.23 0.79 -14.19
N ASN A 344 -12.92 -0.36 -14.19
CA ASN A 344 -13.45 -1.01 -15.40
C ASN A 344 -14.52 -0.16 -16.11
N ASP A 345 -15.22 0.73 -15.41
CA ASP A 345 -16.09 1.73 -16.05
C ASP A 345 -15.31 2.84 -16.80
N GLU A 346 -13.98 2.91 -16.63
CA GLU A 346 -13.05 3.78 -17.38
C GLU A 346 -11.83 3.02 -17.95
N VAL A 347 -11.90 1.69 -18.11
CA VAL A 347 -10.81 0.95 -18.78
C VAL A 347 -10.88 1.21 -20.28
N LYS A 348 -10.21 2.30 -20.69
CA LYS A 348 -9.42 2.28 -21.91
C LYS A 348 -8.43 1.13 -21.76
N GLU A 349 -8.77 -0.03 -22.32
CA GLU A 349 -7.91 -1.21 -22.30
C GLU A 349 -6.48 -0.81 -22.63
N LYS A 350 -5.56 -0.93 -21.66
CA LYS A 350 -4.14 -1.04 -21.98
C LYS A 350 -3.93 -2.44 -22.54
N VAL A 351 -4.33 -2.62 -23.79
CA VAL A 351 -4.01 -3.81 -24.57
C VAL A 351 -2.48 -3.86 -24.71
N VAL A 352 -1.84 -4.71 -23.91
CA VAL A 352 -0.47 -5.17 -24.14
C VAL A 352 -0.63 -6.60 -24.65
N ARG A 353 -0.23 -6.88 -25.90
CA ARG A 353 -0.38 -8.21 -26.52
C ARG A 353 0.96 -8.94 -26.58
N ASP A 354 0.92 -10.25 -26.40
CA ASP A 354 2.08 -11.13 -26.50
C ASP A 354 2.48 -11.43 -27.95
N GLY A 355 3.79 -11.55 -28.20
CA GLY A 355 4.37 -12.02 -29.47
C GLY A 355 4.69 -10.95 -30.54
N LYS A 356 5.39 -11.42 -31.59
CA LYS A 356 5.96 -10.88 -32.87
C LYS A 356 5.94 -9.37 -33.26
N PHE A 357 5.28 -8.48 -32.53
CA PHE A 357 5.01 -7.09 -32.93
C PHE A 357 5.76 -6.02 -32.12
N PHE A 358 6.73 -6.42 -31.28
CA PHE A 358 7.59 -5.51 -30.51
C PHE A 358 8.78 -4.95 -31.32
N VAL A 359 8.60 -4.82 -32.62
CA VAL A 359 9.64 -4.41 -33.57
C VAL A 359 9.34 -2.99 -34.06
N LYS A 360 10.34 -2.26 -34.60
CA LYS A 360 10.10 -0.93 -35.15
C LYS A 360 9.09 -1.03 -36.30
N TRP A 361 8.22 -0.04 -36.46
CA TRP A 361 7.22 0.02 -37.54
C TRP A 361 7.81 -0.28 -38.94
N SER A 362 9.03 0.19 -39.19
CA SER A 362 9.76 -0.04 -40.45
C SER A 362 10.16 -1.49 -40.71
N GLN A 363 10.16 -2.33 -39.68
CA GLN A 363 10.58 -3.74 -39.73
C GLN A 363 9.37 -4.71 -39.77
N LEU A 364 8.14 -4.19 -39.65
CA LEU A 364 6.92 -4.98 -39.86
C LEU A 364 6.77 -5.35 -41.34
N SER A 365 6.25 -6.55 -41.62
CA SER A 365 5.89 -6.96 -42.99
C SER A 365 4.69 -6.15 -43.52
N LYS A 366 4.36 -6.29 -44.81
CA LYS A 366 3.19 -5.60 -45.38
C LYS A 366 1.89 -6.08 -44.74
N ASP A 367 1.77 -7.39 -44.56
CA ASP A 367 0.60 -8.05 -43.97
C ASP A 367 0.44 -7.63 -42.50
N ASP A 368 1.55 -7.61 -41.74
CA ASP A 368 1.52 -7.15 -40.34
C ASP A 368 1.06 -5.69 -40.21
N ARG A 369 1.48 -4.82 -41.13
CA ARG A 369 1.09 -3.40 -41.13
C ARG A 369 -0.40 -3.24 -41.44
N GLN A 370 -0.93 -4.04 -42.37
CA GLN A 370 -2.35 -4.07 -42.70
C GLN A 370 -3.18 -4.47 -41.48
N ASP A 371 -2.76 -5.52 -40.76
CA ASP A 371 -3.41 -5.95 -39.52
C ASP A 371 -3.38 -4.85 -38.45
N ARG A 372 -2.25 -4.13 -38.31
CA ARG A 372 -2.15 -3.02 -37.34
C ARG A 372 -3.05 -1.83 -37.71
N PHE A 373 -3.19 -1.53 -39.00
CA PHE A 373 -4.11 -0.48 -39.46
C PHE A 373 -5.56 -0.88 -39.28
N PHE A 374 -5.89 -2.15 -39.47
CA PHE A 374 -7.22 -2.70 -39.24
C PHE A 374 -7.63 -2.61 -37.77
N GLU A 375 -6.77 -3.04 -36.86
CA GLU A 375 -7.02 -2.91 -35.43
C GLU A 375 -7.17 -1.44 -34.99
N PHE A 376 -6.32 -0.56 -35.52
CA PHE A 376 -6.44 0.88 -35.25
C PHE A 376 -7.75 1.44 -35.81
N ALA A 377 -8.18 1.01 -37.00
CA ALA A 377 -9.44 1.46 -37.59
C ALA A 377 -10.65 1.01 -36.77
N LYS A 378 -10.65 -0.22 -36.26
CA LYS A 378 -11.69 -0.72 -35.35
C LYS A 378 -11.73 0.11 -34.06
N TYR A 379 -10.58 0.32 -33.42
CA TYR A 379 -10.45 1.19 -32.24
C TYR A 379 -10.94 2.62 -32.50
N PHE A 380 -10.52 3.23 -33.62
CA PHE A 380 -10.87 4.60 -33.97
C PHE A 380 -12.37 4.76 -34.25
N LEU A 381 -13.01 3.78 -34.88
CA LEU A 381 -14.45 3.77 -35.10
C LEU A 381 -15.22 3.60 -33.79
N THR A 382 -14.81 2.67 -32.90
CA THR A 382 -15.51 2.47 -31.61
C THR A 382 -15.52 3.70 -30.71
N ILE A 383 -14.55 4.62 -30.87
CA ILE A 383 -14.49 5.87 -30.09
C ILE A 383 -15.35 6.98 -30.71
N ASN A 384 -15.55 6.98 -32.02
CA ASN A 384 -16.15 8.10 -32.75
C ASN A 384 -17.52 7.80 -33.38
N ASP A 385 -17.91 6.52 -33.48
CA ASP A 385 -19.19 6.05 -34.02
C ASP A 385 -19.88 5.17 -32.96
N ASN A 386 -21.09 5.55 -32.52
CA ASN A 386 -21.84 4.88 -31.44
C ASN A 386 -22.66 3.66 -31.92
N ASP A 387 -22.57 3.28 -33.20
CA ASP A 387 -23.28 2.12 -33.77
C ASP A 387 -22.62 0.80 -33.30
N GLN A 388 -23.30 0.06 -32.42
CA GLN A 388 -22.82 -1.19 -31.78
C GLN A 388 -23.03 -2.47 -32.63
N ASN A 389 -23.31 -2.37 -33.94
CA ASN A 389 -23.48 -3.56 -34.79
C ASN A 389 -22.14 -4.04 -35.38
N ASP A 390 -21.59 -5.12 -34.79
CA ASP A 390 -20.25 -5.70 -35.05
C ASP A 390 -20.01 -6.06 -36.53
N GLU A 391 -20.99 -6.61 -37.25
CA GLU A 391 -20.85 -7.01 -38.67
C GLU A 391 -20.64 -5.81 -39.62
N THR A 392 -21.22 -4.64 -39.29
CA THR A 392 -21.06 -3.44 -40.13
C THR A 392 -19.82 -2.62 -39.78
N LEU A 393 -19.28 -2.84 -38.58
CA LEU A 393 -18.06 -2.19 -38.08
C LEU A 393 -16.83 -2.79 -38.73
N ASP A 394 -16.76 -4.12 -38.85
CA ASP A 394 -15.61 -4.80 -39.45
C ASP A 394 -15.47 -4.44 -40.94
N VAL A 395 -16.56 -4.41 -41.71
CA VAL A 395 -16.52 -3.98 -43.13
C VAL A 395 -16.02 -2.54 -43.29
N ARG A 396 -16.41 -1.64 -42.38
CA ARG A 396 -15.95 -0.25 -42.37
C ARG A 396 -14.50 -0.12 -41.93
N ALA A 397 -14.08 -0.89 -40.92
CA ALA A 397 -12.71 -0.94 -40.45
C ALA A 397 -11.76 -1.47 -41.53
N ILE A 398 -12.16 -2.47 -42.32
CA ILE A 398 -11.39 -2.98 -43.47
C ILE A 398 -11.14 -1.85 -44.46
N LYS A 399 -12.20 -1.14 -44.87
CA LYS A 399 -12.11 -0.04 -45.84
C LYS A 399 -11.17 1.09 -45.37
N ILE A 400 -11.22 1.43 -44.08
CA ILE A 400 -10.34 2.45 -43.50
C ILE A 400 -8.89 1.95 -43.41
N ALA A 401 -8.68 0.68 -43.05
CA ALA A 401 -7.36 0.07 -43.01
C ALA A 401 -6.69 0.06 -44.38
N GLU A 402 -7.44 -0.30 -45.42
CA GLU A 402 -7.00 -0.28 -46.81
C GLU A 402 -6.64 1.14 -47.26
N MET A 403 -7.49 2.14 -46.93
CA MET A 403 -7.20 3.55 -47.22
C MET A 403 -5.92 4.04 -46.53
N LEU A 404 -5.70 3.68 -45.26
CA LEU A 404 -4.49 4.04 -44.50
C LEU A 404 -3.25 3.35 -45.07
N LEU A 405 -3.38 2.08 -45.48
CA LEU A 405 -2.30 1.31 -46.09
C LEU A 405 -1.92 1.87 -47.46
N GLU A 406 -2.90 2.23 -48.29
CA GLU A 406 -2.68 2.89 -49.59
C GLU A 406 -1.99 4.24 -49.42
N ALA A 407 -2.46 5.08 -48.50
CA ALA A 407 -1.87 6.38 -48.20
C ALA A 407 -0.44 6.28 -47.66
N TYR A 408 -0.16 5.24 -46.88
CA TYR A 408 1.20 4.93 -46.42
C TYR A 408 2.09 4.49 -47.60
N ASN A 409 1.60 3.63 -48.48
CA ASN A 409 2.33 3.17 -49.67
C ASN A 409 2.59 4.30 -50.67
N ARG A 410 1.65 5.25 -50.82
CA ARG A 410 1.80 6.48 -51.63
C ARG A 410 2.70 7.54 -51.00
N LYS A 411 3.22 7.30 -49.78
CA LYS A 411 4.03 8.24 -48.97
C LYS A 411 3.31 9.53 -48.55
N GLU A 412 1.99 9.56 -48.63
CA GLU A 412 1.16 10.67 -48.12
C GLU A 412 1.15 10.66 -46.58
N LEU A 413 1.16 9.46 -45.97
CA LEU A 413 1.43 9.24 -44.55
C LEU A 413 2.92 9.00 -44.30
N SER A 414 3.55 9.91 -43.55
CA SER A 414 4.95 9.75 -43.15
C SER A 414 5.08 8.98 -41.83
N LEU A 415 6.24 8.37 -41.55
CA LEU A 415 6.55 7.77 -40.24
C LEU A 415 6.36 8.74 -39.05
N LYS A 416 6.36 10.06 -39.30
CA LYS A 416 6.13 11.09 -38.27
C LYS A 416 4.66 11.30 -37.94
N THR A 417 3.74 10.90 -38.81
CA THR A 417 2.29 11.03 -38.58
C THR A 417 1.70 9.84 -37.84
N ILE A 418 2.40 8.70 -37.79
CA ILE A 418 1.97 7.49 -37.07
C ILE A 418 2.65 7.43 -35.70
N LYS A 419 1.89 7.53 -34.60
CA LYS A 419 2.41 7.34 -33.24
C LYS A 419 2.45 5.85 -32.89
N TRP A 420 3.49 5.16 -33.34
CA TRP A 420 3.72 3.74 -33.04
C TRP A 420 4.28 3.52 -31.64
N SER A 421 3.77 2.50 -30.93
CA SER A 421 4.27 2.08 -29.62
C SER A 421 4.93 0.71 -29.68
N VAL A 422 6.27 0.69 -29.82
CA VAL A 422 7.07 -0.55 -29.84
C VAL A 422 6.82 -1.41 -28.59
N LYS A 423 6.63 -0.79 -27.41
CA LYS A 423 6.40 -1.51 -26.14
C LYS A 423 5.06 -2.23 -26.07
N ASN A 424 4.08 -1.82 -26.86
CA ASN A 424 2.71 -2.33 -26.79
C ASN A 424 2.27 -2.98 -28.11
N GLY A 425 3.06 -2.90 -29.19
CA GLY A 425 2.70 -3.44 -30.50
C GLY A 425 1.49 -2.77 -31.17
N ILE A 426 1.14 -1.53 -30.78
CA ILE A 426 -0.07 -0.82 -31.24
C ILE A 426 0.22 0.57 -31.80
N ILE A 427 -0.64 1.01 -32.73
CA ILE A 427 -0.73 2.40 -33.19
C ILE A 427 -1.52 3.17 -32.14
N LYS A 428 -0.90 4.15 -31.48
CA LYS A 428 -1.57 4.98 -30.47
C LYS A 428 -2.47 6.06 -31.07
N ASP A 429 -2.05 6.59 -32.21
CA ASP A 429 -2.70 7.74 -32.84
C ASP A 429 -2.12 7.95 -34.25
N VAL A 430 -2.94 8.48 -35.16
CA VAL A 430 -2.54 8.94 -36.50
C VAL A 430 -2.85 10.43 -36.59
N VAL A 431 -1.80 11.25 -36.56
CA VAL A 431 -1.92 12.71 -36.49
C VAL A 431 -2.59 13.25 -37.76
N GLY A 432 -3.75 13.89 -37.58
CA GLY A 432 -4.50 14.57 -38.63
C GLY A 432 -5.74 13.81 -39.14
N LEU A 433 -6.00 12.61 -38.63
CA LEU A 433 -7.23 11.87 -38.91
C LEU A 433 -8.44 12.58 -38.25
N LYS A 434 -9.45 12.96 -39.03
CA LYS A 434 -10.71 13.51 -38.51
C LYS A 434 -11.89 12.67 -38.95
N TYR A 435 -12.80 12.39 -38.02
CA TYR A 435 -14.06 11.71 -38.30
C TYR A 435 -15.15 12.74 -38.62
N ASP A 436 -15.76 12.64 -39.80
CA ASP A 436 -16.93 13.43 -40.16
C ASP A 436 -18.20 12.61 -39.86
N ALA A 437 -18.86 12.96 -38.76
CA ALA A 437 -20.07 12.30 -38.29
C ALA A 437 -21.28 12.50 -39.21
N GLN A 438 -21.31 13.53 -40.06
CA GLN A 438 -22.44 13.80 -40.96
C GLN A 438 -22.44 12.89 -42.19
N ASN A 439 -21.26 12.56 -42.71
CA ASN A 439 -21.09 11.71 -43.89
C ASN A 439 -20.59 10.29 -43.58
N LYS A 440 -20.41 9.94 -42.28
CA LYS A 440 -19.78 8.70 -41.80
C LYS A 440 -18.46 8.39 -42.54
N ASN A 441 -17.65 9.43 -42.79
CA ASN A 441 -16.41 9.34 -43.56
C ASN A 441 -15.20 9.88 -42.78
N ILE A 442 -14.01 9.40 -43.14
CA ILE A 442 -12.75 9.88 -42.55
C ILE A 442 -12.08 10.87 -43.50
N LEU A 443 -11.76 12.06 -42.98
CA LEU A 443 -10.95 13.05 -43.66
C LEU A 443 -9.47 12.84 -43.31
N MET A 444 -8.66 12.52 -44.31
CA MET A 444 -7.21 12.48 -44.19
C MET A 444 -6.60 13.87 -44.37
N PRO A 445 -5.45 14.16 -43.75
CA PRO A 445 -4.71 15.36 -44.03
C PRO A 445 -4.05 15.21 -45.42
N VAL A 446 -4.61 15.88 -46.43
CA VAL A 446 -3.88 16.14 -47.67
C VAL A 446 -2.70 17.04 -47.32
N ASN A 447 -1.48 16.61 -47.64
CA ASN A 447 -0.32 17.50 -47.54
C ASN A 447 -0.50 18.63 -48.54
N GLU A 448 -1.05 19.78 -48.12
CA GLU A 448 -0.86 21.01 -48.85
C GLU A 448 0.64 21.36 -48.84
N PRO A 449 1.23 21.76 -49.99
CA PRO A 449 2.61 22.20 -50.04
C PRO A 449 2.76 23.46 -49.20
N HIS A 450 3.49 23.31 -48.09
CA HIS A 450 4.11 24.35 -47.26
C HIS A 450 3.46 25.75 -47.28
N LYS A 451 2.48 25.97 -46.40
CA LYS A 451 2.35 27.27 -45.74
C LYS A 451 3.11 27.24 -44.42
N GLN A 452 4.14 28.07 -44.34
CA GLN A 452 4.90 28.38 -43.14
C GLN A 452 3.96 28.94 -42.06
N SER A 453 3.30 28.08 -41.28
CA SER A 453 2.67 28.50 -40.04
C SER A 453 3.67 28.31 -38.90
N GLN A 454 4.13 29.43 -38.37
CA GLN A 454 4.97 29.56 -37.19
C GLN A 454 4.50 28.63 -36.06
N ARG A 455 5.22 27.52 -35.84
CA ARG A 455 5.15 26.83 -34.55
C ARG A 455 5.95 27.65 -33.55
N ARG A 456 5.26 28.27 -32.59
CA ARG A 456 5.82 28.61 -31.28
C ARG A 456 6.36 27.32 -30.65
N SER A 457 7.63 27.03 -30.91
CA SER A 457 8.41 26.08 -30.13
C SER A 457 9.00 26.84 -28.94
N SER A 458 8.32 26.85 -27.80
CA SER A 458 8.98 27.08 -26.53
C SER A 458 9.77 25.82 -26.12
N LYS A 459 10.74 25.44 -26.95
CA LYS A 459 11.99 24.88 -26.43
C LYS A 459 12.77 26.11 -26.01
N SER A 460 13.08 26.25 -24.73
CA SER A 460 13.90 27.34 -24.21
C SER A 460 15.31 27.27 -24.82
N ASN A 461 15.46 27.79 -26.05
CA ASN A 461 16.74 28.15 -26.66
C ASN A 461 17.22 29.49 -26.06
N LYS A 462 17.26 29.56 -24.74
CA LYS A 462 17.99 30.60 -24.00
C LYS A 462 18.93 29.84 -23.09
N PHE A 463 20.23 30.13 -23.18
CA PHE A 463 21.13 29.73 -22.11
C PHE A 463 20.52 30.27 -20.80
N THR A 464 20.55 29.48 -19.73
CA THR A 464 20.25 30.04 -18.40
C THR A 464 21.24 31.17 -18.14
N LYS A 465 20.83 32.29 -17.50
CA LYS A 465 21.73 33.44 -17.22
C LYS A 465 23.06 32.99 -16.59
N PHE A 466 23.02 31.93 -15.78
CA PHE A 466 24.20 31.29 -15.19
C PHE A 466 25.12 30.63 -16.23
N ALA A 467 24.56 29.92 -17.23
CA ALA A 467 25.35 29.33 -18.31
C ALA A 467 25.94 30.39 -19.25
N GLU A 468 25.24 31.51 -19.48
CA GLU A 468 25.76 32.67 -20.21
C GLU A 468 26.94 33.34 -19.48
N GLN A 469 26.87 33.51 -18.16
CA GLN A 469 27.98 34.04 -17.35
C GLN A 469 29.21 33.14 -17.41
N VAL A 470 29.03 31.83 -17.20
CA VAL A 470 30.13 30.86 -17.26
C VAL A 470 30.75 30.80 -18.67
N LEU A 471 29.94 30.88 -19.72
CA LEU A 471 30.43 30.93 -21.09
C LEU A 471 31.27 32.20 -21.35
N ASN A 472 30.78 33.35 -20.91
CA ASN A 472 31.46 34.64 -21.10
C ASN A 472 32.77 34.72 -20.31
N GLU A 473 32.81 34.23 -19.07
CA GLU A 473 34.04 34.17 -18.27
C GLU A 473 35.10 33.25 -18.90
N GLU A 474 34.69 32.10 -19.43
CA GLU A 474 35.64 31.16 -20.06
C GLU A 474 36.14 31.67 -21.42
N ILE A 475 35.30 32.33 -22.20
CA ILE A 475 35.72 33.01 -23.44
C ILE A 475 36.73 34.11 -23.11
N LEU A 476 36.44 34.96 -22.11
CA LEU A 476 37.34 36.02 -21.69
C LEU A 476 38.68 35.47 -21.18
N GLN A 477 38.66 34.46 -20.30
CA GLN A 477 39.89 33.83 -19.80
C GLN A 477 40.73 33.22 -20.92
N TYR A 478 40.08 32.66 -21.95
CA TYR A 478 40.78 32.08 -23.09
C TYR A 478 41.45 33.16 -23.95
N ILE A 479 40.75 34.26 -24.24
CA ILE A 479 41.30 35.38 -25.02
C ILE A 479 42.42 36.08 -24.24
N VAL A 480 42.27 36.32 -22.94
CA VAL A 480 43.31 36.93 -22.09
C VAL A 480 44.58 36.07 -22.02
N ARG A 481 44.45 34.75 -21.88
CA ARG A 481 45.64 33.86 -21.91
C ARG A 481 46.37 33.90 -23.24
N LEU A 482 45.66 34.00 -24.35
CA LEU A 482 46.27 34.10 -25.67
C LEU A 482 46.95 35.47 -25.88
N HIS A 483 46.40 36.53 -25.29
CA HIS A 483 47.02 37.86 -25.26
C HIS A 483 48.32 37.85 -24.44
N GLU A 484 48.30 37.30 -23.22
CA GLU A 484 49.49 37.20 -22.34
C GLU A 484 50.62 36.38 -22.97
N ASN A 485 50.30 35.40 -23.82
CA ASN A 485 51.26 34.57 -24.53
C ASN A 485 51.75 35.17 -25.86
N GLY A 486 51.25 36.35 -26.28
CA GLY A 486 51.64 37.02 -27.53
C GLY A 486 51.15 36.34 -28.81
N GLU A 487 50.16 35.44 -28.71
CA GLU A 487 49.64 34.63 -29.84
C GLU A 487 48.36 35.24 -30.46
N LEU A 488 48.02 36.48 -30.12
CA LEU A 488 46.77 37.12 -30.54
C LEU A 488 46.93 37.87 -31.87
N ASN A 489 47.06 37.12 -32.97
CA ASN A 489 47.14 37.70 -34.32
C ASN A 489 45.76 37.79 -34.98
N SER A 490 45.44 38.98 -35.53
CA SER A 490 44.16 39.26 -36.21
C SER A 490 43.88 38.32 -37.40
N ASP A 491 44.93 37.88 -38.08
CA ASP A 491 44.83 37.04 -39.29
C ASP A 491 44.42 35.57 -39.01
N GLU A 492 44.58 35.08 -37.76
CA GLU A 492 44.23 33.71 -37.37
C GLU A 492 42.92 33.61 -36.55
N ARG A 493 42.13 34.69 -36.52
CA ARG A 493 40.91 34.83 -35.70
C ARG A 493 39.93 33.65 -35.85
N GLU A 494 39.70 33.17 -37.07
CA GLU A 494 38.79 32.03 -37.31
C GLU A 494 39.33 30.69 -36.77
N ILE A 495 40.65 30.50 -36.77
CA ILE A 495 41.29 29.29 -36.21
C ILE A 495 41.21 29.33 -34.69
N ILE A 496 41.44 30.50 -34.08
CA ILE A 496 41.35 30.70 -32.64
C ILE A 496 39.91 30.50 -32.15
N LYS A 497 38.91 31.01 -32.90
CA LYS A 497 37.48 30.75 -32.64
C LYS A 497 37.16 29.28 -32.61
N GLN A 498 37.58 28.52 -33.62
CA GLN A 498 37.29 27.08 -33.70
C GLN A 498 37.90 26.31 -32.53
N LYS A 499 39.11 26.67 -32.09
CA LYS A 499 39.73 26.09 -30.89
C LYS A 499 38.95 26.45 -29.62
N CYS A 500 38.47 27.69 -29.50
CA CYS A 500 37.60 28.12 -28.39
C CYS A 500 36.31 27.30 -28.32
N PHE A 501 35.67 27.01 -29.47
CA PHE A 501 34.47 26.16 -29.50
C PHE A 501 34.70 24.74 -29.02
N GLU A 502 35.82 24.11 -29.40
CA GLU A 502 36.13 22.76 -28.94
C GLU A 502 36.45 22.72 -27.44
N ILE A 503 37.09 23.76 -26.88
CA ILE A 503 37.30 23.90 -25.43
C ILE A 503 35.95 24.04 -24.69
N LEU A 504 35.07 24.92 -25.17
CA LEU A 504 33.74 25.14 -24.57
C LEU A 504 32.86 23.88 -24.65
N LYS A 505 32.93 23.15 -25.77
CA LYS A 505 32.22 21.88 -25.98
C LYS A 505 32.69 20.80 -25.00
N ASN A 506 34.00 20.70 -24.78
CA ASN A 506 34.59 19.75 -23.83
C ASN A 506 34.23 20.10 -22.39
N LYS A 507 34.29 21.37 -21.99
CA LYS A 507 33.90 21.79 -20.63
C LYS A 507 32.41 21.62 -20.34
N LEU A 508 31.53 21.91 -21.30
CA LEU A 508 30.09 21.75 -21.14
C LEU A 508 29.59 20.32 -21.38
N LYS A 509 30.46 19.37 -21.75
CA LYS A 509 30.13 17.98 -22.08
C LYS A 509 29.04 17.86 -23.15
N LEU A 510 29.03 18.77 -24.14
CA LEU A 510 28.03 18.78 -25.20
C LEU A 510 28.54 18.07 -26.45
N LYS A 511 27.70 17.24 -27.10
CA LYS A 511 28.08 16.57 -28.36
C LYS A 511 28.17 17.53 -29.54
N LYS A 512 27.26 18.51 -29.66
CA LYS A 512 27.24 19.57 -30.68
C LYS A 512 26.47 20.80 -30.16
N PHE A 513 26.92 22.01 -30.51
CA PHE A 513 26.13 23.22 -30.37
C PHE A 513 25.12 23.35 -31.53
N GLY A 514 23.92 23.85 -31.24
CA GLY A 514 22.95 24.21 -32.28
C GLY A 514 23.38 25.48 -33.02
N ASP A 515 22.95 25.64 -34.27
CA ASP A 515 23.44 26.72 -35.15
C ASP A 515 23.12 28.13 -34.60
N SER A 516 21.98 28.30 -33.93
CA SER A 516 21.64 29.56 -33.24
C SER A 516 22.56 29.88 -32.05
N GLN A 517 23.03 28.85 -31.33
CA GLN A 517 23.93 29.03 -30.19
C GLN A 517 25.35 29.36 -30.64
N LYS A 518 25.80 28.76 -31.75
CA LYS A 518 27.09 29.11 -32.37
C LYS A 518 27.14 30.56 -32.81
N THR A 519 26.04 31.07 -33.36
CA THR A 519 25.96 32.47 -33.80
C THR A 519 26.12 33.42 -32.61
N ILE A 520 25.40 33.19 -31.51
CA ILE A 520 25.51 34.03 -30.30
C ILE A 520 26.90 33.97 -29.67
N ILE A 521 27.53 32.79 -29.63
CA ILE A 521 28.89 32.63 -29.08
C ILE A 521 29.92 33.30 -30.01
N ASN A 522 29.73 33.23 -31.33
CA ASN A 522 30.59 33.92 -32.29
C ASN A 522 30.53 35.44 -32.08
N ASP A 523 29.32 36.01 -32.03
CA ASP A 523 29.13 37.44 -31.87
C ASP A 523 29.78 37.93 -30.55
N LYS A 524 29.65 37.14 -29.46
CA LYS A 524 30.26 37.47 -28.16
C LYS A 524 31.77 37.29 -28.13
N PHE A 525 32.30 36.26 -28.80
CA PHE A 525 33.75 36.08 -28.97
C PHE A 525 34.33 37.26 -29.74
N ASP A 526 33.67 37.67 -30.82
CA ASP A 526 34.10 38.77 -31.66
C ASP A 526 34.11 40.11 -30.90
N GLU A 527 33.05 40.41 -30.16
CA GLU A 527 32.97 41.59 -29.30
C GLU A 527 34.12 41.63 -28.27
N MET A 528 34.42 40.51 -27.61
CA MET A 528 35.50 40.46 -26.61
C MET A 528 36.90 40.49 -27.21
N PHE A 529 37.09 39.86 -28.38
CA PHE A 529 38.35 39.85 -29.10
C PHE A 529 38.71 41.26 -29.60
N ASP A 530 37.74 41.96 -30.17
CA ASP A 530 37.92 43.33 -30.65
C ASP A 530 38.18 44.29 -29.48
N LEU A 531 37.47 44.15 -28.35
CA LEU A 531 37.72 44.97 -27.16
C LEU A 531 39.11 44.79 -26.55
N ILE A 532 39.67 43.57 -26.57
CA ILE A 532 40.99 43.31 -26.02
C ILE A 532 42.08 43.85 -26.97
N ILE A 533 41.96 43.62 -28.28
CA ILE A 533 42.91 44.18 -29.27
C ILE A 533 42.88 45.71 -29.28
N LEU A 534 41.70 46.35 -29.26
CA LEU A 534 41.58 47.81 -29.23
C LEU A 534 42.19 48.45 -27.98
N ASN A 535 42.29 47.72 -26.86
CA ASN A 535 42.97 48.19 -25.65
C ASN A 535 44.45 47.79 -25.58
N SER A 536 44.97 47.06 -26.59
CA SER A 536 46.38 46.63 -26.68
C SER A 536 47.28 47.67 -27.37
N ASP A 537 46.69 48.61 -28.12
CA ASP A 537 47.37 49.67 -28.88
C ASP A 537 47.41 51.04 -28.12
N VAL A 538 47.38 51.03 -26.78
CA VAL A 538 47.60 52.21 -25.92
C VAL A 538 48.83 52.03 -25.03
#